data_AF-A0AAJ1R7P8-F1
#
_entry.id   AF-A0AAJ1R7P8-F1
#
_cell.length_a   1.000
_cell.length_b   1.000
_cell.length_c   1.000
_cell.angle_alpha   90.00
_cell.angle_beta   90.00
_cell.angle_gamma   90.00
#
_symmetry.space_group_name_H-M   'P 1'
#
loop_
_entity.id
_entity.type
_entity.pdbx_description
1 polymer ?
#
loop_
_entity_poly.entity_id
_entity_poly.type
_entity_poly.pdbx_seq_one_letter_code
_entity_poly.pdbx_strand_id
1 'polypeptide(L)'
;MKKDLQLMHMIDKDIFRKNFAQAIDESGLSQREIARRLKLSPSTITGWLHGRTEVSTDSILEIATVLHKDPSWFFISNSNKETAIHNLSDNQLALAMSADPDITDEQLQQAINYVRFIKQQEDDKYDSD
;
A
#
# COMPACT_ATOMS: atom_id res chain seq x y z
N MET A 1 18.36 12.59 -13.48
CA MET A 1 17.25 13.57 -13.49
C MET A 1 16.04 13.16 -14.34
N LYS A 2 16.09 13.08 -15.68
CA LYS A 2 14.90 12.68 -16.48
C LYS A 2 14.44 11.23 -16.22
N LYS A 3 15.37 10.31 -15.96
CA LYS A 3 15.10 8.89 -15.69
C LYS A 3 14.47 8.68 -14.31
N ASP A 4 14.91 9.44 -13.31
CA ASP A 4 14.38 9.40 -11.94
C ASP A 4 12.96 9.99 -11.86
N LEU A 5 12.69 11.05 -12.63
CA LEU A 5 11.35 11.62 -12.78
C LEU A 5 10.41 10.67 -13.54
N GLN A 6 10.92 9.94 -14.55
CA GLN A 6 10.17 8.87 -15.21
C GLN A 6 9.90 7.68 -14.28
N LEU A 7 10.86 7.30 -13.43
CA LEU A 7 10.67 6.26 -12.43
C LEU A 7 9.61 6.67 -11.39
N MET A 8 9.69 7.91 -10.88
CA MET A 8 8.71 8.45 -9.92
C MET A 8 7.30 8.50 -10.52
N HIS A 9 7.17 8.89 -11.79
CA HIS A 9 5.90 8.91 -12.53
C HIS A 9 5.40 7.49 -12.90
N MET A 10 6.29 6.51 -13.07
CA MET A 10 5.92 5.10 -13.26
C MET A 10 5.41 4.46 -11.96
N ILE A 11 6.07 4.77 -10.83
CA ILE A 11 5.68 4.29 -9.50
C ILE A 11 4.26 4.76 -9.15
N ASP A 12 3.94 6.03 -9.44
CA ASP A 12 2.63 6.62 -9.14
C ASP A 12 1.46 5.98 -9.93
N LYS A 13 1.67 5.73 -11.23
CA LYS A 13 0.66 5.09 -12.09
C LYS A 13 0.35 3.65 -11.70
N ASP A 14 1.36 2.89 -11.30
CA ASP A 14 1.15 1.51 -10.87
C ASP A 14 0.48 1.42 -9.50
N ILE A 15 0.73 2.39 -8.60
CA ILE A 15 0.02 2.49 -7.32
C ILE A 15 -1.47 2.76 -7.55
N PHE A 16 -1.82 3.76 -8.37
CA PHE A 16 -3.23 4.05 -8.69
C PHE A 16 -3.94 2.81 -9.22
N ARG A 17 -3.34 2.12 -10.20
CA ARG A 17 -3.96 0.94 -10.81
C ARG A 17 -4.18 -0.19 -9.80
N LYS A 18 -3.18 -0.46 -8.98
CA LYS A 18 -3.24 -1.50 -7.94
C LYS A 18 -4.32 -1.18 -6.92
N ASN A 19 -4.30 0.04 -6.39
CA ASN A 19 -5.26 0.46 -5.37
C ASN A 19 -6.66 0.54 -5.96
N PHE A 20 -6.84 1.07 -7.17
CA PHE A 20 -8.13 1.09 -7.83
C PHE A 20 -8.69 -0.31 -8.02
N ALA A 21 -7.89 -1.28 -8.50
CA ALA A 21 -8.32 -2.68 -8.61
C ALA A 21 -8.75 -3.26 -7.25
N GLN A 22 -7.97 -2.98 -6.19
CA GLN A 22 -8.29 -3.40 -4.82
C GLN A 22 -9.61 -2.78 -4.31
N ALA A 23 -9.83 -1.48 -4.52
CA ALA A 23 -11.07 -0.82 -4.09
C ALA A 23 -12.31 -1.35 -4.83
N ILE A 24 -12.16 -1.76 -6.10
CA ILE A 24 -13.24 -2.43 -6.85
C ILE A 24 -13.60 -3.76 -6.17
N ASP A 25 -12.59 -4.58 -5.85
CA ASP A 25 -12.80 -5.88 -5.20
C ASP A 25 -13.48 -5.74 -3.83
N GLU A 26 -12.96 -4.84 -2.98
CA GLU A 26 -13.49 -4.55 -1.65
C GLU A 26 -14.93 -4.00 -1.67
N SER A 27 -15.32 -3.30 -2.75
CA SER A 27 -16.66 -2.74 -2.87
C SER A 27 -17.74 -3.79 -3.14
N GLY A 28 -17.36 -4.99 -3.60
CA GLY A 28 -18.29 -6.01 -4.10
C GLY A 28 -19.04 -5.61 -5.38
N LEU A 29 -18.70 -4.49 -6.01
CA LEU A 29 -19.32 -4.01 -7.24
C LEU A 29 -18.62 -4.56 -8.48
N SER A 30 -19.41 -4.90 -9.50
CA SER A 30 -18.83 -5.21 -10.81
C SER A 30 -18.28 -3.96 -11.51
N GLN A 31 -17.27 -4.13 -12.38
CA GLN A 31 -16.75 -3.02 -13.20
C GLN A 31 -17.84 -2.33 -14.04
N ARG A 32 -18.87 -3.06 -14.48
CA ARG A 32 -20.01 -2.50 -15.22
C ARG A 32 -20.88 -1.61 -14.34
N GLU A 33 -21.09 -2.00 -13.09
CA GLU A 33 -21.84 -1.20 -12.13
C GLU A 33 -21.10 0.08 -11.75
N ILE A 34 -19.77 0.00 -11.58
CA ILE A 34 -18.92 1.17 -11.33
C ILE A 34 -18.95 2.11 -12.53
N ALA A 35 -18.79 1.59 -13.75
CA ALA A 35 -18.91 2.39 -14.98
C ALA A 35 -20.26 3.11 -15.05
N ARG A 36 -21.36 2.42 -14.72
CA ARG A 36 -22.70 3.01 -14.67
C ARG A 36 -22.81 4.14 -13.64
N ARG A 37 -22.30 3.94 -12.42
CA ARG A 37 -22.32 4.96 -11.35
C ARG A 37 -21.50 6.20 -11.71
N LEU A 38 -20.36 6.01 -12.37
CA LEU A 38 -19.50 7.09 -12.86
C LEU A 38 -19.99 7.70 -14.19
N LYS A 39 -21.05 7.16 -14.80
CA LYS A 39 -21.54 7.55 -16.13
C LYS A 39 -20.46 7.45 -17.23
N LEU A 40 -19.62 6.43 -17.14
CA LEU A 40 -18.53 6.14 -18.07
C LEU A 40 -18.79 4.87 -18.86
N SER A 41 -18.01 4.68 -19.93
CA SER A 41 -18.00 3.42 -20.66
C SER A 41 -17.25 2.32 -19.86
N PRO A 42 -17.65 1.04 -19.93
CA PRO A 42 -16.88 -0.05 -19.34
C PRO A 42 -15.44 -0.14 -19.86
N SER A 43 -15.22 0.28 -21.11
CA SER A 43 -13.89 0.40 -21.72
C SER A 43 -13.02 1.43 -21.03
N THR A 44 -13.57 2.51 -20.48
CA THR A 44 -12.83 3.52 -19.72
C THR A 44 -12.27 2.90 -18.42
N ILE A 45 -13.12 2.19 -17.66
CA ILE A 45 -12.71 1.49 -16.44
C ILE A 45 -11.63 0.45 -16.75
N THR A 46 -11.84 -0.34 -17.81
CA THR A 46 -10.87 -1.32 -18.29
C THR A 46 -9.55 -0.64 -18.69
N GLY A 47 -9.62 0.49 -19.39
CA GLY A 47 -8.47 1.29 -19.80
C GLY A 47 -7.61 1.73 -18.62
N TRP A 48 -8.26 2.23 -17.55
CA TRP A 48 -7.58 2.61 -16.31
C TRP A 48 -6.93 1.42 -15.60
N LEU A 49 -7.64 0.30 -15.43
CA LEU A 49 -7.09 -0.90 -14.77
C LEU A 49 -5.84 -1.46 -15.49
N HIS A 50 -5.82 -1.37 -16.83
CA HIS A 50 -4.71 -1.83 -17.64
C HIS A 50 -3.65 -0.74 -17.94
N GLY A 51 -3.84 0.49 -17.43
CA GLY A 51 -2.91 1.59 -17.67
C GLY A 51 -2.85 2.07 -19.12
N ARG A 52 -3.89 1.79 -19.93
CA ARG A 52 -3.96 2.22 -21.34
C ARG A 52 -4.34 3.69 -21.49
N THR A 53 -5.05 4.22 -20.50
CA THR A 53 -5.50 5.62 -20.45
C THR A 53 -5.17 6.20 -19.09
N GLU A 54 -4.80 7.47 -19.06
CA GLU A 54 -4.65 8.20 -17.80
C GLU A 54 -6.01 8.54 -17.20
N VAL A 55 -6.04 8.65 -15.88
CA VAL A 55 -7.20 9.08 -15.10
C VAL A 55 -7.02 10.54 -14.74
N SER A 56 -8.06 11.36 -14.88
CA SER A 56 -8.00 12.76 -14.46
C SER A 56 -8.24 12.90 -12.96
N THR A 57 -7.77 13.99 -12.36
CA THR A 57 -8.05 14.34 -10.95
C THR A 57 -9.55 14.36 -10.66
N ASP A 58 -10.36 14.92 -11.55
CA ASP A 58 -11.83 14.94 -11.38
C ASP A 58 -12.41 13.51 -11.33
N SER A 59 -11.93 12.62 -12.21
CA SER A 59 -12.35 11.22 -12.22
C SER A 59 -11.95 10.51 -10.92
N ILE A 60 -10.78 10.83 -10.34
CA ILE A 60 -10.34 10.27 -9.06
C ILE A 60 -11.29 10.68 -7.93
N LEU A 61 -11.73 11.94 -7.89
CA LEU A 61 -12.68 12.41 -6.87
C LEU A 61 -14.04 11.70 -7.00
N GLU A 62 -14.52 11.48 -8.22
CA GLU A 62 -15.75 10.74 -8.48
C GLU A 62 -15.61 9.26 -8.08
N ILE A 63 -14.50 8.62 -8.45
CA ILE A 63 -14.18 7.25 -8.06
C ILE A 63 -14.16 7.11 -6.54
N ALA A 64 -13.46 8.02 -5.85
CA ALA A 64 -13.37 8.06 -4.39
C ALA A 64 -14.76 8.11 -3.74
N THR A 65 -15.65 8.94 -4.29
CA THR A 65 -17.04 9.04 -3.83
C THR A 65 -17.81 7.74 -4.03
N VAL A 66 -17.72 7.13 -5.23
CA VAL A 66 -18.45 5.89 -5.57
C VAL A 66 -17.96 4.67 -4.79
N LEU A 67 -16.65 4.61 -4.52
CA LEU A 67 -16.00 3.51 -3.81
C LEU A 67 -15.85 3.74 -2.31
N HIS A 68 -16.36 4.87 -1.80
CA HIS A 68 -16.26 5.26 -0.39
C HIS A 68 -14.82 5.23 0.15
N LYS A 69 -13.89 5.78 -0.63
CA LYS A 69 -12.47 5.94 -0.27
C LYS A 69 -12.10 7.41 -0.18
N ASP A 70 -11.06 7.71 0.59
CA ASP A 70 -10.39 9.01 0.50
C ASP A 70 -9.60 9.11 -0.83
N PRO A 71 -9.58 10.26 -1.55
CA PRO A 71 -8.83 10.40 -2.79
C PRO A 71 -7.35 10.06 -2.67
N SER A 72 -6.71 10.34 -1.52
CA SER A 72 -5.30 10.02 -1.28
C SER A 72 -5.05 8.51 -1.22
N TRP A 73 -6.07 7.72 -0.86
CA TRP A 73 -5.97 6.26 -0.75
C TRP A 73 -5.51 5.60 -2.06
N PHE A 74 -5.86 6.18 -3.21
CA PHE A 74 -5.43 5.65 -4.51
C PHE A 74 -3.94 5.87 -4.81
N PHE A 75 -3.24 6.70 -4.05
CA PHE A 75 -1.83 7.04 -4.28
C PHE A 75 -0.90 6.62 -3.14
N ILE A 76 -1.46 6.08 -2.06
CA ILE A 76 -0.66 5.54 -0.97
C ILE A 76 -0.11 4.17 -1.38
N SER A 77 1.21 4.06 -1.43
CA SER A 77 1.90 2.77 -1.58
C SER A 77 1.66 1.94 -0.33
N ASN A 78 0.69 1.02 -0.38
CA ASN A 78 0.57 -0.07 0.60
C ASN A 78 1.64 -1.14 0.31
N SER A 79 2.90 -0.73 0.13
CA SER A 79 3.99 -1.67 0.29
C SER A 79 4.01 -2.00 1.79
N ASN A 80 3.79 -3.26 2.15
CA ASN A 80 3.79 -3.71 3.55
C ASN A 80 5.08 -3.30 4.32
N LYS A 81 6.12 -2.83 3.63
CA LYS A 81 7.35 -2.28 4.20
C LYS A 81 7.24 -0.79 4.57
N GLU A 82 6.69 0.08 3.71
CA GLU A 82 6.60 1.52 3.98
C GLU A 82 5.54 1.85 5.04
N THR A 83 4.36 1.21 4.96
CA THR A 83 3.32 1.34 5.99
C THR A 83 3.76 0.78 7.34
N ALA A 84 4.59 -0.28 7.35
CA ALA A 84 5.15 -0.81 8.60
C ALA A 84 6.15 0.16 9.23
N ILE A 85 6.99 0.82 8.44
CA ILE A 85 7.96 1.83 8.92
C ILE A 85 7.23 3.05 9.53
N HIS A 86 6.15 3.52 8.91
CA HIS A 86 5.37 4.66 9.41
C HIS A 86 4.59 4.38 10.71
N ASN A 87 4.46 3.11 11.12
CA ASN A 87 3.78 2.71 12.35
C ASN A 87 4.75 2.30 13.47
N LEU A 88 6.06 2.39 13.25
CA LEU A 88 7.04 2.15 14.32
C LEU A 88 7.11 3.35 15.27
N SER A 89 7.20 3.09 16.57
CA SER A 89 7.58 4.13 17.52
C SER A 89 9.01 4.59 17.28
N ASP A 90 9.36 5.80 17.75
CA ASP A 90 10.72 6.36 17.63
C ASP A 90 11.80 5.38 18.13
N ASN A 91 11.51 4.64 19.20
CA ASN A 91 12.42 3.65 19.76
C ASN A 91 12.55 2.39 18.89
N GLN A 92 11.47 1.96 18.24
CA GLN A 92 11.52 0.84 17.31
C GLN A 92 12.29 1.20 16.04
N LEU A 93 12.19 2.46 15.59
CA LEU A 93 12.97 2.98 14.47
C LEU A 93 14.46 3.09 14.84
N ALA A 94 14.78 3.58 16.05
CA ALA A 94 16.16 3.67 16.54
C ALA A 94 16.87 2.31 16.56
N LEU A 95 16.17 1.23 16.95
CA LEU A 95 16.70 -0.13 16.89
C LEU A 95 17.03 -0.54 15.44
N ALA A 96 16.14 -0.28 14.49
CA ALA A 96 16.38 -0.59 13.08
C ALA A 96 17.56 0.21 12.50
N MET A 97 17.74 1.47 12.91
CA MET A 97 18.84 2.33 12.49
C MET A 97 20.17 2.01 13.19
N SER A 98 20.15 1.34 14.34
CA SER A 98 21.36 0.93 15.06
C SER A 98 22.05 -0.30 14.47
N ALA A 99 21.44 -0.95 13.47
CA ALA A 99 22.08 -2.03 12.74
C ALA A 99 23.26 -1.48 11.91
N ASP A 100 24.45 -2.03 12.12
CA ASP A 100 25.63 -1.69 11.33
C ASP A 100 25.44 -2.14 9.87
N PRO A 101 25.82 -1.33 8.86
CA PRO A 101 25.83 -1.76 7.46
C PRO A 101 26.54 -3.08 7.17
N ASP A 102 27.44 -3.55 8.05
CA ASP A 102 28.18 -4.81 7.90
C ASP A 102 27.49 -6.06 8.49
N ILE A 103 26.29 -5.91 9.06
CA ILE A 103 25.53 -7.03 9.62
C ILE A 103 25.23 -8.09 8.55
N THR A 104 25.54 -9.36 8.84
CA THR A 104 25.19 -10.45 7.92
C THR A 104 23.72 -10.84 8.02
N ASP A 105 23.20 -11.48 6.97
CA ASP A 105 21.83 -12.00 6.98
C ASP A 105 21.59 -12.94 8.17
N GLU A 106 22.57 -13.79 8.53
CA GLU A 106 22.46 -14.69 9.67
C GLU A 106 22.37 -13.95 11.00
N GLN A 107 23.18 -12.91 11.19
CA GLN A 107 23.16 -12.08 12.40
C GLN A 107 21.85 -11.31 12.51
N LEU A 108 21.36 -10.77 11.39
CA LEU A 108 20.07 -10.10 11.33
C LEU A 108 18.91 -11.05 11.66
N GLN A 109 18.95 -12.28 11.15
CA GLN A 109 17.94 -13.31 11.49
C GLN A 109 17.97 -13.68 12.97
N GLN A 110 19.14 -13.75 13.60
CA GLN A 110 19.24 -13.99 15.04
C GLN A 110 18.56 -12.87 15.85
N ALA A 111 18.80 -11.60 15.48
CA ALA A 111 18.15 -10.46 16.11
C ALA A 111 16.61 -10.50 15.95
N ILE A 112 16.12 -10.79 14.74
CA ILE A 112 14.67 -10.94 14.47
C ILE A 112 14.07 -12.06 15.32
N ASN A 113 14.75 -13.20 15.43
CA ASN A 113 14.28 -14.33 16.22
C ASN A 113 14.22 -14.00 17.71
N TYR A 114 15.19 -13.25 18.23
CA TYR A 114 15.19 -12.81 19.63
C TYR A 114 14.03 -11.85 19.93
N VAL A 115 13.79 -10.86 19.06
CA VAL A 115 12.62 -9.95 19.19
C VAL A 115 11.31 -10.73 19.19
N ARG A 116 11.18 -11.75 18.33
CA ARG A 116 9.99 -12.61 18.28
C ARG A 116 9.81 -13.42 19.56
N PHE A 117 10.90 -13.96 20.12
CA PHE A 117 10.88 -14.71 21.38
C PHE A 117 10.38 -13.86 22.56
N ILE A 118 10.85 -12.61 22.68
CA ILE A 118 10.40 -11.71 23.75
C ILE A 118 8.89 -11.47 23.66
N LYS A 119 8.37 -11.22 22.46
CA LYS A 119 6.92 -11.02 22.26
C LYS A 119 6.10 -12.24 22.68
N GLN A 120 6.54 -13.45 22.31
CA GLN A 120 5.86 -14.69 22.69
C GLN A 120 5.82 -14.88 24.21
N GLN A 121 6.89 -14.53 24.93
CA GLN A 121 6.90 -14.60 26.39
C GLN A 121 5.97 -13.59 27.08
N GLU A 122 5.68 -12.46 26.42
CA GLU A 122 4.68 -11.51 26.90
C GLU A 122 3.27 -12.05 26.66
N ASP A 123 3.00 -12.60 25.47
CA ASP A 123 1.69 -13.16 25.11
C ASP A 123 1.32 -14.37 26.00
N ASP A 124 2.26 -15.29 26.25
CA ASP A 124 2.04 -16.48 27.10
C ASP A 124 1.79 -16.13 28.58
N LYS A 125 2.22 -14.95 29.04
CA LYS A 125 1.95 -14.46 30.41
C LYS A 125 0.52 -13.94 30.59
N TYR A 126 -0.17 -13.55 29.52
CA TYR A 126 -1.55 -13.03 29.59
C TYR A 126 -2.62 -14.11 29.40
N ASP A 127 -2.26 -15.29 28.90
CA ASP A 127 -3.16 -16.45 28.76
C ASP A 127 -3.20 -17.37 30.00
N SER A 128 -2.50 -17.00 31.09
CA SER A 128 -2.39 -17.80 32.32
C SER A 128 -3.03 -17.18 33.58
N ASP A 129 -3.77 -16.06 33.44
CA ASP A 129 -4.63 -15.45 34.47
C ASP A 129 -6.13 -15.59 34.10
#